data_AF-A0A7V4AYQ6-F1
#
_entry.id   AF-A0A7V4AYQ6-F1
#
_cell.length_a   1.000
_cell.length_b   1.000
_cell.length_c   1.000
_cell.angle_alpha   90.00
_cell.angle_beta   90.00
_cell.angle_gamma   90.00
#
_symmetry.space_group_name_H-M   'P 1'
#
loop_
_entity.id
_entity.type
_entity.pdbx_description
1 polymer ?
#
loop_
_entity_poly.entity_id
_entity_poly.type
_entity_poly.pdbx_seq_one_letter_code
_entity_poly.pdbx_strand_id
1 'polypeptide(L)'
;MLLAVPVTAAGRIAFSQRVVVVDEDILLGEAADISGVSDETKASLAVLKLGRAPQPDKDLNLARSQVEARLYNAGIDPALYQLVIPDTVTFHRKASFVTGAQLLEFAKEYLERNIVWPGGPVRVEFIKEPPGATLPYGAVTFSAVLDRSPDQSGARSFRIDIYLDGVKQRTQSMSSYLELYGDTLVAARDIPAGAYLTDADVEVREVRLDQARRGALTNPDDVIGKKARRAIRAGEPVTRGALNVDPDIKANAVINLIIPGQGFVVSARGKALEAGFKGDLIRVITLGNRKVLEGVILDGSTVEIVSH
;
A
#
# COMPACT_ATOMS: atom_id res chain seq x y z
N MET A 1 62.00 45.33 3.80
CA MET A 1 61.67 44.16 4.62
C MET A 1 60.19 44.27 4.99
N LEU A 2 59.29 43.78 4.14
CA LEU A 2 57.85 43.76 4.43
C LEU A 2 57.59 42.59 5.38
N LEU A 3 57.20 42.89 6.62
CA LEU A 3 56.67 41.92 7.57
C LEU A 3 55.28 41.50 7.08
N ALA A 4 55.14 40.26 6.64
CA ALA A 4 53.84 39.64 6.43
C ALA A 4 53.17 39.49 7.79
N VAL A 5 52.10 40.25 8.03
CA VAL A 5 51.22 40.05 9.18
C VAL A 5 50.58 38.67 9.00
N PRO A 6 50.68 37.75 9.97
CA PRO A 6 49.97 36.49 9.88
C PRO A 6 48.47 36.82 9.91
N VAL A 7 47.75 36.49 8.83
CA VAL A 7 46.29 36.49 8.84
C VAL A 7 45.87 35.47 9.89
N THR A 8 45.48 35.94 11.08
CA THR A 8 44.89 35.08 12.08
C THR A 8 43.59 34.58 11.49
N ALA A 9 43.50 33.27 11.23
CA ALA A 9 42.28 32.68 10.72
C ALA A 9 41.10 33.05 11.62
N ALA A 10 40.00 33.50 11.02
CA ALA A 10 38.75 33.85 11.69
C ALA A 10 38.14 32.65 12.44
N GLY A 11 38.51 31.43 12.05
CA GLY A 11 38.17 30.18 12.71
C GLY A 11 38.70 28.96 11.95
N ARG A 12 38.26 27.77 12.35
CA ARG A 12 38.62 26.49 11.76
C ARG A 12 37.38 25.78 11.21
N ILE A 13 37.51 25.23 9.99
CA ILE A 13 36.49 24.39 9.35
C ILE A 13 37.15 23.06 8.98
N ALA A 14 36.69 21.97 9.58
CA ALA A 14 37.29 20.65 9.41
C ALA A 14 36.28 19.62 8.87
N PHE A 15 36.58 19.02 7.73
CA PHE A 15 35.80 17.95 7.12
C PHE A 15 36.38 16.58 7.50
N SER A 16 35.48 15.62 7.75
CA SER A 16 35.86 14.22 7.86
C SER A 16 35.92 13.56 6.48
N GLN A 17 36.66 12.44 6.35
CA GLN A 17 36.68 11.68 5.09
C GLN A 17 35.29 11.13 4.71
N ARG A 18 34.47 10.79 5.70
CA ARG A 18 33.08 10.40 5.52
C ARG A 18 32.18 11.38 6.25
N VAL A 19 31.20 11.90 5.52
CA VAL A 19 30.21 12.87 6.01
C VAL A 19 28.83 12.26 5.80
N VAL A 20 27.99 12.30 6.83
CA VAL A 20 26.60 11.86 6.75
C VAL A 20 25.72 13.10 6.76
N VAL A 21 24.89 13.26 5.73
CA VAL A 21 23.90 14.34 5.62
C VAL A 21 22.49 13.76 5.68
N VAL A 22 21.53 14.55 6.13
CA VAL A 22 20.13 14.09 6.27
C VAL A 22 19.30 14.51 5.07
N ASP A 23 19.35 15.81 4.77
CA ASP A 23 18.47 16.43 3.79
C ASP A 23 18.97 16.32 2.35
N GLU A 24 18.21 16.90 1.42
CA GLU A 24 18.56 16.92 0.00
C GLU A 24 19.71 17.87 -0.35
N ASP A 25 20.06 18.76 0.58
CA ASP A 25 21.14 19.72 0.44
C ASP A 25 22.22 19.45 1.50
N ILE A 26 23.47 19.57 1.11
CA ILE A 26 24.62 19.49 2.01
C ILE A 26 24.77 20.85 2.66
N LEU A 27 24.43 20.95 3.94
CA LEU A 27 24.70 22.14 4.74
C LEU A 27 26.07 22.05 5.40
N LEU A 28 26.77 23.18 5.52
CA LEU A 28 28.11 23.19 6.10
C LEU A 28 28.13 22.71 7.56
N GLY A 29 27.10 23.04 8.34
CA GLY A 29 27.00 22.62 9.74
C GLY A 29 26.87 21.11 9.92
N GLU A 30 26.32 20.40 8.92
CA GLU A 30 26.31 18.93 8.90
C GLU A 30 27.61 18.36 8.34
N ALA A 31 28.26 19.10 7.44
CA ALA A 31 29.39 18.61 6.67
C ALA A 31 30.76 18.75 7.35
N ALA A 32 30.90 19.71 8.26
CA ALA A 32 32.17 20.06 8.88
C ALA A 32 32.03 20.48 10.34
N ASP A 33 33.07 20.20 11.13
CA ASP A 33 33.24 20.82 12.45
C ASP A 33 33.70 22.27 12.28
N ILE A 34 32.95 23.19 12.88
CA ILE A 34 33.22 24.63 12.88
C ILE A 34 33.58 25.03 14.30
N SER A 35 34.81 25.52 14.48
CA SER A 35 35.37 25.88 15.79
C SER A 35 36.22 27.17 15.70
N GLY A 36 36.46 27.81 16.86
CA GLY A 36 37.25 29.05 16.92
C GLY A 36 36.54 30.30 16.39
N VAL A 37 35.22 30.25 16.19
CA VAL A 37 34.35 31.38 15.80
C VAL A 37 33.33 31.68 16.92
N SER A 38 32.64 32.83 16.86
CA SER A 38 31.50 33.11 17.75
C SER A 38 30.29 32.22 17.43
N ASP A 39 29.39 32.02 18.40
CA ASP A 39 28.18 31.23 18.21
C ASP A 39 27.27 31.78 17.09
N GLU A 40 27.19 33.10 16.96
CA GLU A 40 26.47 33.79 15.89
C GLU A 40 27.05 33.47 14.51
N THR A 41 28.37 33.48 14.40
CA THR A 41 29.07 33.15 13.14
C THR A 41 28.98 31.66 12.84
N LYS A 42 29.07 30.81 13.87
CA LYS A 42 28.86 29.37 13.72
C LYS A 42 27.46 29.06 13.19
N ALA A 43 26.44 29.73 13.73
CA ALA A 43 25.06 29.56 13.29
C ALA A 43 24.84 30.03 11.85
N SER A 44 25.43 31.17 11.45
CA SER A 44 25.33 31.67 10.08
C SER A 44 26.07 30.79 9.06
N LEU A 45 27.25 30.27 9.43
CA LEU A 45 28.00 29.32 8.61
C LEU A 45 27.28 27.97 8.50
N ALA A 46 26.66 27.49 9.57
CA ALA A 46 26.05 26.15 9.63
C ALA A 46 24.93 25.96 8.58
N VAL A 47 24.19 27.02 8.25
CA VAL A 47 23.06 26.97 7.29
C VAL A 47 23.50 27.16 5.83
N LEU A 48 24.80 27.36 5.56
CA LEU A 48 25.30 27.56 4.21
C LEU A 48 25.23 26.28 3.38
N LYS A 49 24.64 26.38 2.20
CA LYS A 49 24.47 25.27 1.25
C LYS A 49 25.72 25.08 0.40
N LEU A 50 26.34 23.91 0.52
CA LEU A 50 27.49 23.49 -0.29
C LEU A 50 27.10 22.76 -1.58
N GLY A 51 25.82 22.40 -1.73
CA GLY A 51 25.28 21.79 -2.94
C GLY A 51 24.25 20.69 -2.64
N ARG A 52 23.92 19.87 -3.63
CA ARG A 52 22.98 18.74 -3.47
C ARG A 52 23.68 17.53 -2.83
N ALA A 53 22.97 16.87 -1.93
CA ALA A 53 23.32 15.56 -1.38
C ALA A 53 23.13 14.46 -2.45
N PRO A 54 23.81 13.31 -2.31
CA PRO A 54 23.53 12.17 -3.18
C PRO A 54 22.12 11.62 -2.99
N GLN A 55 21.67 10.78 -3.92
CA GLN A 55 20.43 10.01 -3.75
C GLN A 55 20.57 9.03 -2.56
N PRO A 56 19.48 8.72 -1.85
CA PRO A 56 19.49 7.70 -0.80
C PRO A 56 19.86 6.33 -1.41
N ASP A 57 21.06 5.81 -1.11
CA ASP A 57 21.73 4.60 -1.69
C ASP A 57 23.02 4.87 -2.49
N LYS A 58 23.36 6.14 -2.75
CA LYS A 58 24.57 6.53 -3.48
C LYS A 58 25.50 7.37 -2.62
N ASP A 59 26.77 7.32 -3.03
CA ASP A 59 27.83 8.13 -2.47
C ASP A 59 28.17 9.26 -3.43
N LEU A 60 28.44 10.44 -2.87
CA LEU A 60 29.05 11.54 -3.60
C LEU A 60 30.50 11.71 -3.11
N ASN A 61 31.46 11.35 -3.96
CA ASN A 61 32.88 11.53 -3.68
C ASN A 61 33.35 12.86 -4.28
N LEU A 62 33.87 13.76 -3.45
CA LEU A 62 34.44 15.03 -3.87
C LEU A 62 35.91 15.10 -3.51
N ALA A 63 36.74 15.47 -4.48
CA ALA A 63 38.14 15.81 -4.22
C ALA A 63 38.23 17.10 -3.37
N ARG A 64 39.33 17.27 -2.63
CA ARG A 64 39.59 18.48 -1.82
C ARG A 64 39.25 19.78 -2.55
N SER A 65 39.75 19.95 -3.77
CA SER A 65 39.54 21.15 -4.58
C SER A 65 38.07 21.43 -4.92
N GLN A 66 37.24 20.38 -5.05
CA GLN A 66 35.81 20.52 -5.30
C GLN A 66 35.05 20.93 -4.03
N VAL A 67 35.52 20.50 -2.85
CA VAL A 67 34.98 20.97 -1.56
C VAL A 67 35.34 22.44 -1.34
N GLU A 68 36.59 22.83 -1.62
CA GLU A 68 37.05 24.22 -1.56
C GLU A 68 36.24 25.13 -2.51
N ALA A 69 36.01 24.70 -3.74
CA ALA A 69 35.19 25.44 -4.70
C ALA A 69 33.74 25.62 -4.21
N ARG A 70 33.16 24.62 -3.52
CA ARG A 70 31.81 24.71 -2.94
C ARG A 70 31.75 25.68 -1.75
N LEU A 71 32.78 25.71 -0.90
CA LEU A 71 32.90 26.69 0.19
C LEU A 71 32.95 28.12 -0.38
N TYR A 72 33.80 28.34 -1.39
CA TYR A 72 33.92 29.63 -2.05
C TYR A 72 32.60 30.07 -2.68
N ASN A 73 31.93 29.18 -3.43
CA ASN A 73 30.63 29.46 -4.03
C ASN A 73 29.51 29.69 -3.00
N ALA A 74 29.65 29.15 -1.79
CA ALA A 74 28.75 29.41 -0.67
C ALA A 74 29.06 30.74 0.07
N GLY A 75 30.06 31.50 -0.39
CA GLY A 75 30.43 32.81 0.17
C GLY A 75 31.48 32.74 1.28
N ILE A 76 32.14 31.59 1.47
CA ILE A 76 33.22 31.43 2.46
C ILE A 76 34.54 31.64 1.75
N ASP A 77 35.25 32.71 2.08
CA ASP A 77 36.62 32.93 1.62
C ASP A 77 37.58 31.94 2.32
N PRO A 78 38.19 30.98 1.58
CA PRO A 78 39.13 30.01 2.14
C PRO A 78 40.32 30.65 2.84
N ALA A 79 40.71 31.88 2.48
CA ALA A 79 41.84 32.57 3.09
C ALA A 79 41.54 33.05 4.52
N LEU A 80 40.26 33.20 4.87
CA LEU A 80 39.85 33.66 6.20
C LEU A 80 39.78 32.53 7.23
N TYR A 81 39.81 31.26 6.81
CA TYR A 81 39.61 30.13 7.71
C TYR A 81 40.74 29.11 7.60
N GLN A 82 41.07 28.45 8.72
CA GLN A 82 41.92 27.27 8.67
C GLN A 82 41.10 26.08 8.17
N LEU A 83 41.27 25.72 6.89
CA LEU A 83 40.59 24.58 6.28
C LEU A 83 41.36 23.28 6.52
N VAL A 84 40.67 22.28 7.05
CA VAL A 84 41.17 20.91 7.19
C VAL A 84 40.27 19.98 6.40
N ILE A 85 40.66 19.71 5.16
CA ILE A 85 39.88 18.90 4.21
C ILE A 85 40.75 17.72 3.75
N PRO A 86 40.32 16.46 3.88
CA PRO A 86 41.02 15.32 3.30
C PRO A 86 41.13 15.39 1.76
N ASP A 87 42.00 14.58 1.15
CA ASP A 87 42.14 14.55 -0.32
C ASP A 87 40.82 14.19 -1.03
N THR A 88 40.00 13.38 -0.37
CA THR A 88 38.64 13.03 -0.81
C THR A 88 37.69 13.01 0.37
N VAL A 89 36.52 13.61 0.17
CA VAL A 89 35.39 13.61 1.10
C VAL A 89 34.25 12.86 0.45
N THR A 90 33.80 11.79 1.10
CA THR A 90 32.64 11.00 0.70
C THR A 90 31.42 11.46 1.50
N PHE A 91 30.42 11.95 0.79
CA PHE A 91 29.12 12.30 1.36
C PHE A 91 28.17 11.11 1.19
N HIS A 92 27.57 10.69 2.29
CA HIS A 92 26.51 9.68 2.35
C HIS A 92 25.23 10.36 2.82
N ARG A 93 24.12 10.15 2.11
CA ARG A 93 22.82 10.63 2.57
C ARG A 93 22.17 9.56 3.46
N LYS A 94 21.79 9.93 4.67
CA LYS A 94 21.05 9.06 5.57
C LYS A 94 19.72 8.65 4.91
N ALA A 95 19.37 7.38 5.05
CA ALA A 95 18.20 6.80 4.41
C ALA A 95 17.39 5.97 5.40
N SER A 96 16.09 5.88 5.16
CA SER A 96 15.20 4.91 5.78
C SER A 96 14.98 3.75 4.81
N PHE A 97 15.04 2.52 5.33
CA PHE A 97 14.87 1.32 4.52
C PHE A 97 13.56 0.64 4.86
N VAL A 98 12.78 0.35 3.82
CA VAL A 98 11.62 -0.54 3.87
C VAL A 98 12.03 -1.84 3.22
N THR A 99 12.05 -2.92 3.99
CA THR A 99 12.36 -4.26 3.50
C THR A 99 11.11 -4.96 2.99
N GLY A 100 11.27 -5.97 2.13
CA GLY A 100 10.14 -6.78 1.69
C GLY A 100 9.51 -7.54 2.85
N ALA A 101 10.32 -8.08 3.76
CA ALA A 101 9.89 -8.72 4.99
C ALA A 101 8.94 -7.84 5.84
N GLN A 102 9.26 -6.56 6.03
CA GLN A 102 8.38 -5.61 6.74
C GLN A 102 7.03 -5.43 6.05
N LEU A 103 7.02 -5.40 4.71
CA LEU A 103 5.79 -5.29 3.92
C LEU A 103 4.95 -6.56 4.04
N LEU A 104 5.57 -7.75 4.04
CA LEU A 104 4.89 -9.03 4.21
C LEU A 104 4.29 -9.17 5.61
N GLU A 105 5.03 -8.79 6.65
CA GLU A 105 4.56 -8.83 8.03
C GLU A 105 3.33 -7.93 8.21
N PHE A 106 3.43 -6.67 7.77
CA PHE A 106 2.30 -5.73 7.77
C PHE A 106 1.10 -6.28 6.97
N ALA A 107 1.36 -6.84 5.78
CA ALA A 107 0.32 -7.45 4.95
C ALA A 107 -0.42 -8.56 5.68
N LYS A 108 0.31 -9.49 6.30
CA LYS A 108 -0.26 -10.63 7.01
C LYS A 108 -1.20 -10.16 8.11
N GLU A 109 -0.70 -9.31 9.01
CA GLU A 109 -1.46 -8.82 10.14
C GLU A 109 -2.72 -8.07 9.70
N TYR A 110 -2.59 -7.23 8.66
CA TYR A 110 -3.72 -6.50 8.13
C TYR A 110 -4.78 -7.44 7.53
N LEU A 111 -4.37 -8.39 6.70
CA LEU A 111 -5.29 -9.29 5.99
C LEU A 111 -5.99 -10.25 6.96
N GLU A 112 -5.28 -10.84 7.92
CA GLU A 112 -5.87 -11.74 8.93
C GLU A 112 -6.88 -11.01 9.85
N ARG A 113 -6.67 -9.71 10.11
CA ARG A 113 -7.59 -8.91 10.92
C ARG A 113 -8.80 -8.38 10.17
N ASN A 114 -8.65 -8.07 8.89
CA ASN A 114 -9.66 -7.31 8.13
C ASN A 114 -10.42 -8.15 7.10
N ILE A 115 -9.92 -9.33 6.71
CA ILE A 115 -10.69 -10.23 5.84
C ILE A 115 -11.68 -11.05 6.65
N VAL A 116 -12.96 -10.89 6.33
CA VAL A 116 -14.04 -11.75 6.83
C VAL A 116 -14.47 -12.67 5.70
N TRP A 117 -14.28 -13.98 5.88
CA TRP A 117 -14.71 -14.99 4.92
C TRP A 117 -15.81 -15.88 5.53
N PRO A 118 -16.93 -16.12 4.82
CA PRO A 118 -18.02 -16.94 5.35
C PRO A 118 -17.65 -18.40 5.63
N GLY A 119 -16.59 -18.91 4.99
CA GLY A 119 -16.07 -20.26 5.22
C GLY A 119 -15.09 -20.36 6.38
N GLY A 120 -14.90 -19.30 7.17
CA GLY A 120 -14.01 -19.30 8.33
C GLY A 120 -12.70 -18.53 8.08
N PRO A 121 -11.62 -18.84 8.81
CA PRO A 121 -10.40 -18.05 8.76
C PRO A 121 -9.74 -18.12 7.38
N VAL A 122 -9.27 -16.95 6.91
CA VAL A 122 -8.51 -16.87 5.66
C VAL A 122 -7.05 -17.12 5.96
N ARG A 123 -6.47 -18.07 5.23
CA ARG A 123 -5.04 -18.34 5.29
C ARG A 123 -4.32 -17.53 4.22
N VAL A 124 -3.27 -16.84 4.66
CA VAL A 124 -2.43 -16.01 3.78
C VAL A 124 -1.11 -16.74 3.53
N GLU A 125 -0.80 -16.97 2.26
CA GLU A 125 0.50 -17.48 1.84
C GLU A 125 1.26 -16.43 1.03
N PHE A 126 2.58 -16.40 1.19
CA PHE A 126 3.46 -15.53 0.42
C PHE A 126 4.23 -16.32 -0.62
N ILE A 127 4.03 -15.97 -1.89
CA ILE A 127 4.65 -16.66 -3.03
C ILE A 127 6.11 -16.21 -3.19
N LYS A 128 6.38 -14.93 -2.88
CA LYS A 128 7.69 -14.30 -3.00
C LYS A 128 7.76 -13.02 -2.18
N GLU A 129 8.97 -12.57 -1.88
CA GLU A 129 9.21 -11.29 -1.21
C GLU A 129 9.10 -10.11 -2.20
N PRO A 130 8.38 -9.03 -1.84
CA PRO A 130 8.34 -7.81 -2.64
C PRO A 130 9.66 -7.03 -2.55
N PRO A 131 9.99 -6.24 -3.60
CA PRO A 131 11.13 -5.35 -3.51
C PRO A 131 10.90 -4.33 -2.39
N GLY A 132 11.95 -4.07 -1.63
CA GLY A 132 11.98 -2.99 -0.66
C GLY A 132 11.95 -1.60 -1.30
N ALA A 133 12.08 -0.58 -0.46
CA ALA A 133 12.27 0.80 -0.87
C ALA A 133 13.30 1.49 0.01
N THR A 134 14.18 2.27 -0.62
CA THR A 134 15.04 3.24 0.07
C THR A 134 14.35 4.59 -0.01
N LEU A 135 14.16 5.23 1.15
CA LEU A 135 13.54 6.54 1.30
C LEU A 135 14.54 7.51 1.93
N PRO A 136 14.32 8.83 1.81
CA PRO A 136 14.99 9.79 2.67
C PRO A 136 14.82 9.41 4.15
N TYR A 137 15.77 9.82 4.98
CA TYR A 137 15.70 9.53 6.41
C TYR A 137 14.50 10.22 7.06
N GLY A 138 13.75 9.45 7.85
CA GLY A 138 12.55 9.91 8.54
C GLY A 138 11.72 8.75 9.07
N ALA A 139 10.61 9.06 9.75
CA ALA A 139 9.72 8.06 10.32
C ALA A 139 8.87 7.43 9.21
N VAL A 140 9.00 6.11 9.04
CA VAL A 140 8.25 5.36 8.04
C VAL A 140 7.02 4.72 8.67
N THR A 141 5.86 4.89 8.02
CA THR A 141 4.62 4.21 8.40
C THR A 141 3.96 3.59 7.17
N PHE A 142 3.10 2.59 7.43
CA PHE A 142 2.37 1.87 6.39
C PHE A 142 0.87 2.06 6.59
N SER A 143 0.16 2.13 5.47
CA SER A 143 -1.30 1.99 5.43
C SER A 143 -1.67 0.98 4.37
N ALA A 144 -2.71 0.21 4.62
CA ALA A 144 -3.24 -0.74 3.67
C ALA A 144 -4.46 -0.14 2.96
N VAL A 145 -4.47 -0.26 1.64
CA VAL A 145 -5.62 0.05 0.80
C VAL A 145 -6.05 -1.23 0.11
N LEU A 146 -7.28 -1.62 0.38
CA LEU A 146 -7.98 -2.62 -0.40
C LEU A 146 -8.81 -1.88 -1.43
N ASP A 147 -8.44 -1.96 -2.71
CA ASP A 147 -9.15 -1.22 -3.76
C ASP A 147 -10.61 -1.70 -3.92
N ARG A 148 -10.96 -2.83 -3.31
CA ARG A 148 -12.31 -3.37 -3.14
C ARG A 148 -12.39 -4.12 -1.82
N SER A 149 -13.52 -4.04 -1.12
CA SER A 149 -13.68 -4.66 0.20
C SER A 149 -13.15 -6.11 0.23
N PRO A 150 -12.47 -6.48 1.33
CA PRO A 150 -11.85 -7.79 1.50
C PRO A 150 -12.88 -8.93 1.54
N ASP A 151 -14.14 -8.61 1.74
CA ASP A 151 -15.23 -9.56 1.93
C ASP A 151 -15.58 -10.33 0.64
N GLN A 152 -15.62 -9.71 -0.55
CA GLN A 152 -16.29 -10.41 -1.68
C GLN A 152 -15.73 -10.26 -3.11
N SER A 153 -14.58 -9.62 -3.31
CA SER A 153 -13.98 -9.56 -4.67
C SER A 153 -12.52 -9.91 -4.75
N GLY A 154 -11.90 -10.20 -3.61
CA GLY A 154 -10.69 -10.95 -3.61
C GLY A 154 -9.49 -10.38 -4.32
N ALA A 155 -8.66 -9.71 -3.53
CA ALA A 155 -7.30 -9.32 -3.89
C ALA A 155 -7.14 -8.84 -5.34
N ARG A 156 -8.11 -8.08 -5.89
CA ARG A 156 -7.90 -7.48 -7.22
C ARG A 156 -6.84 -6.39 -7.17
N SER A 157 -6.61 -5.80 -6.01
CA SER A 157 -5.37 -5.12 -5.64
C SER A 157 -5.33 -4.88 -4.13
N PHE A 158 -4.48 -5.65 -3.42
CA PHE A 158 -4.03 -5.24 -2.09
C PHE A 158 -2.83 -4.31 -2.30
N ARG A 159 -2.92 -3.09 -1.79
CA ARG A 159 -1.86 -2.09 -1.92
C ARG A 159 -1.43 -1.63 -0.53
N ILE A 160 -0.13 -1.42 -0.37
CA ILE A 160 0.45 -0.80 0.81
C ILE A 160 0.93 0.59 0.41
N ASP A 161 0.33 1.62 1.00
CA ASP A 161 0.83 2.99 0.92
C ASP A 161 1.93 3.18 1.97
N ILE A 162 3.10 3.64 1.52
CA ILE A 162 4.29 3.89 2.33
C ILE A 162 4.41 5.39 2.54
N TYR A 163 4.42 5.82 3.80
CA TYR A 163 4.52 7.21 4.21
C TYR A 163 5.87 7.49 4.85
N LEU A 164 6.39 8.68 4.61
CA LEU A 164 7.55 9.24 5.31
C LEU A 164 7.09 10.53 5.99
N ASP A 165 7.20 10.58 7.31
CA ASP A 165 6.78 11.72 8.15
C ASP A 165 5.35 12.19 7.82
N GLY A 166 4.44 11.23 7.58
CA GLY A 166 3.04 11.48 7.25
C GLY A 166 2.75 11.84 5.80
N VAL A 167 3.77 12.00 4.94
CA VAL A 167 3.62 12.25 3.50
C VAL A 167 3.76 10.96 2.72
N LYS A 168 2.76 10.63 1.89
CA LYS A 168 2.81 9.43 1.05
C LYS A 168 3.94 9.54 0.03
N GLN A 169 4.86 8.58 0.07
CA GLN A 169 6.00 8.50 -0.85
C GLN A 169 5.74 7.53 -1.99
N ARG A 170 5.12 6.38 -1.69
CA ARG A 170 4.97 5.28 -2.65
C ARG A 170 3.76 4.42 -2.35
N THR A 171 3.23 3.77 -3.38
CA THR A 171 2.25 2.68 -3.25
C THR A 171 2.86 1.39 -3.79
N GLN A 172 2.85 0.32 -3.00
CA GLN A 172 3.32 -1.01 -3.38
C GLN A 172 2.14 -1.94 -3.62
N SER A 173 2.02 -2.48 -4.83
CA SER A 173 1.03 -3.53 -5.13
C SER A 173 1.53 -4.87 -4.59
N MET A 174 0.65 -5.58 -3.88
CA MET A 174 0.96 -6.83 -3.19
C MET A 174 0.29 -8.06 -3.84
N SER A 175 -0.62 -7.87 -4.80
CA SER A 175 -1.39 -8.97 -5.40
C SER A 175 -0.58 -10.06 -6.09
N SER A 176 0.65 -9.80 -6.51
CA SER A 176 1.53 -10.82 -7.10
C SER A 176 2.44 -11.53 -6.10
N TYR A 177 2.34 -11.17 -4.82
CA TYR A 177 3.21 -11.66 -3.74
C TYR A 177 2.47 -12.55 -2.76
N LEU A 178 1.13 -12.64 -2.84
CA LEU A 178 0.31 -13.38 -1.90
C LEU A 178 -0.78 -14.22 -2.58
N GLU A 179 -1.15 -15.29 -1.91
CA GLU A 179 -2.32 -16.11 -2.19
C GLU A 179 -3.19 -16.21 -0.94
N LEU A 180 -4.50 -16.23 -1.15
CA LEU A 180 -5.48 -16.30 -0.07
C LEU A 180 -6.30 -17.56 -0.23
N TYR A 181 -6.44 -18.31 0.86
CA TYR A 181 -7.12 -19.58 0.92
C TYR A 181 -8.25 -19.53 1.95
N GLY A 182 -9.33 -20.26 1.67
CA GLY A 182 -10.42 -20.44 2.61
C GLY A 182 -11.34 -21.57 2.19
N ASP A 183 -12.11 -22.06 3.16
CA ASP A 183 -12.99 -23.21 2.95
C ASP A 183 -14.23 -22.82 2.14
N THR A 184 -14.62 -23.70 1.24
CA THR A 184 -15.85 -23.57 0.45
C THR A 184 -16.42 -24.94 0.13
N LEU A 185 -17.69 -24.98 -0.32
CA LEU A 185 -18.26 -26.18 -0.90
C LEU A 185 -17.76 -26.36 -2.33
N VAL A 186 -17.21 -27.52 -2.59
CA VAL A 186 -16.85 -27.97 -3.93
C VAL A 186 -17.68 -29.19 -4.29
N ALA A 187 -17.87 -29.42 -5.59
CA ALA A 187 -18.57 -30.62 -6.04
C ALA A 187 -17.70 -31.86 -5.79
N ALA A 188 -18.22 -32.85 -5.07
CA ALA A 188 -17.50 -34.11 -4.78
C ALA A 188 -17.36 -35.00 -6.04
N ARG A 189 -18.22 -34.78 -7.04
CA ARG A 189 -18.23 -35.48 -8.34
C ARG A 189 -18.75 -34.56 -9.43
N ASP A 190 -18.73 -35.02 -10.68
CA ASP A 190 -19.40 -34.31 -11.77
C ASP A 190 -20.93 -34.29 -11.57
N ILE A 191 -21.51 -33.09 -11.58
CA ILE A 191 -22.94 -32.83 -11.42
C ILE A 191 -23.47 -32.31 -12.76
N PRO A 192 -24.32 -33.05 -13.48
CA PRO A 192 -24.85 -32.62 -14.76
C PRO A 192 -25.87 -31.48 -14.59
N ALA A 193 -26.04 -30.68 -15.64
CA ALA A 193 -27.07 -29.64 -15.66
C ALA A 193 -28.45 -30.24 -15.43
N GLY A 194 -29.24 -29.61 -14.56
CA GLY A 194 -30.58 -30.05 -14.21
C GLY A 194 -30.66 -31.13 -13.12
N ALA A 195 -29.53 -31.64 -12.60
CA ALA A 195 -29.54 -32.52 -11.45
C ALA A 195 -29.93 -31.78 -10.16
N TYR A 196 -30.61 -32.45 -9.24
CA TYR A 196 -30.78 -31.97 -7.87
C TYR A 196 -29.56 -32.35 -7.04
N LEU A 197 -29.03 -31.41 -6.28
CA LEU A 197 -27.86 -31.64 -5.44
C LEU A 197 -28.27 -32.27 -4.11
N THR A 198 -27.50 -33.26 -3.69
CA THR A 198 -27.62 -33.96 -2.42
C THR A 198 -26.36 -33.74 -1.57
N ASP A 199 -26.41 -34.16 -0.31
CA ASP A 199 -25.25 -34.09 0.60
C ASP A 199 -24.01 -34.82 0.03
N ALA A 200 -24.21 -35.95 -0.65
CA ALA A 200 -23.12 -36.72 -1.27
C ALA A 200 -22.49 -36.06 -2.51
N ASP A 201 -23.06 -34.97 -3.02
CA ASP A 201 -22.58 -34.27 -4.21
C ASP A 201 -21.64 -33.12 -3.88
N VAL A 202 -21.53 -32.75 -2.61
CA VAL A 202 -20.73 -31.61 -2.15
C VAL A 202 -19.85 -31.99 -0.97
N GLU A 203 -18.73 -31.30 -0.85
CA GLU A 203 -17.84 -31.42 0.30
C GLU A 203 -17.19 -30.07 0.59
N VAL A 204 -16.77 -29.86 1.83
CA VAL A 204 -16.00 -28.66 2.21
C VAL A 204 -14.53 -28.90 1.88
N ARG A 205 -13.92 -27.95 1.16
CA ARG A 205 -12.51 -27.99 0.79
C ARG A 205 -11.91 -26.60 0.85
N GLU A 206 -10.68 -26.50 1.34
CA GLU A 206 -9.89 -25.27 1.24
C GLU A 206 -9.50 -25.04 -0.21
N VAL A 207 -9.86 -23.88 -0.76
CA VAL A 207 -9.48 -23.49 -2.13
C VAL A 207 -8.91 -22.09 -2.14
N ARG A 208 -8.21 -21.75 -3.23
CA ARG A 208 -7.82 -20.37 -3.46
C ARG A 208 -9.07 -19.51 -3.61
N LEU A 209 -9.13 -18.44 -2.84
CA LEU A 209 -10.29 -17.58 -2.84
C LEU A 209 -10.51 -16.95 -4.22
N ASP A 210 -9.47 -16.65 -5.00
CA ASP A 210 -9.59 -16.12 -6.37
C ASP A 210 -10.44 -17.00 -7.31
N GLN A 211 -10.48 -18.30 -7.05
CA GLN A 211 -11.30 -19.28 -7.77
C GLN A 211 -12.74 -19.39 -7.21
N ALA A 212 -12.95 -19.17 -5.91
CA ALA A 212 -14.24 -19.30 -5.24
C ALA A 212 -15.17 -18.06 -5.37
N ARG A 213 -14.65 -16.89 -5.76
CA ARG A 213 -15.29 -15.58 -5.53
C ARG A 213 -16.58 -15.20 -6.28
N ARG A 214 -17.19 -16.07 -7.10
CA ARG A 214 -18.51 -15.76 -7.73
C ARG A 214 -19.67 -16.34 -6.93
N GLY A 215 -19.80 -15.94 -5.67
CA GLY A 215 -20.86 -16.43 -4.79
C GLY A 215 -20.73 -17.91 -4.47
N ALA A 216 -19.50 -18.38 -4.21
CA ALA A 216 -19.30 -19.73 -3.71
C ALA A 216 -19.99 -19.90 -2.36
N LEU A 217 -20.61 -21.06 -2.21
CA LEU A 217 -21.38 -21.41 -1.03
C LEU A 217 -20.45 -22.09 -0.03
N THR A 218 -20.66 -21.79 1.25
CA THR A 218 -19.85 -22.36 2.34
C THR A 218 -20.70 -23.20 3.28
N ASN A 219 -22.04 -23.12 3.19
CA ASN A 219 -22.97 -23.90 3.99
C ASN A 219 -23.73 -24.92 3.11
N PRO A 220 -23.70 -26.23 3.42
CA PRO A 220 -24.44 -27.25 2.67
C PRO A 220 -25.94 -26.96 2.51
N ASP A 221 -26.57 -26.32 3.50
CA ASP A 221 -27.99 -25.98 3.48
C ASP A 221 -28.37 -25.03 2.34
N ASP A 222 -27.42 -24.22 1.84
CA ASP A 222 -27.64 -23.35 0.68
C ASP A 222 -27.70 -24.14 -0.65
N VAL A 223 -27.23 -25.39 -0.65
CA VAL A 223 -27.01 -26.20 -1.85
C VAL A 223 -27.95 -27.40 -1.94
N ILE A 224 -28.17 -28.10 -0.83
CA ILE A 224 -28.93 -29.35 -0.81
C ILE A 224 -30.38 -29.10 -1.26
N GLY A 225 -30.87 -29.95 -2.16
CA GLY A 225 -32.21 -29.85 -2.75
C GLY A 225 -32.35 -28.77 -3.83
N LYS A 226 -31.30 -27.99 -4.12
CA LYS A 226 -31.28 -27.06 -5.27
C LYS A 226 -30.97 -27.83 -6.55
N LYS A 227 -31.42 -27.27 -7.68
CA LYS A 227 -31.18 -27.84 -9.01
C LYS A 227 -29.98 -27.17 -9.67
N ALA A 228 -29.06 -27.92 -10.26
CA ALA A 228 -27.96 -27.38 -11.04
C ALA A 228 -28.47 -26.66 -12.29
N ARG A 229 -28.06 -25.40 -12.51
CA ARG A 229 -28.36 -24.63 -13.72
C ARG A 229 -27.46 -25.02 -14.89
N ARG A 230 -26.20 -25.37 -14.58
CA ARG A 230 -25.19 -25.84 -15.53
C ARG A 230 -24.48 -27.06 -14.97
N ALA A 231 -23.66 -27.72 -15.78
CA ALA A 231 -22.77 -28.76 -15.27
C ALA A 231 -21.72 -28.13 -14.32
N ILE A 232 -21.43 -28.84 -13.22
CA ILE A 232 -20.42 -28.49 -12.22
C ILE A 232 -19.45 -29.66 -12.15
N ARG A 233 -18.16 -29.42 -12.35
CA ARG A 233 -17.15 -30.49 -12.36
C ARG A 233 -16.70 -30.85 -10.95
N ALA A 234 -16.25 -32.09 -10.76
CA ALA A 234 -15.62 -32.51 -9.52
C ALA A 234 -14.47 -31.56 -9.14
N GLY A 235 -14.44 -31.14 -7.87
CA GLY A 235 -13.49 -30.17 -7.31
C GLY A 235 -13.76 -28.71 -7.64
N GLU A 236 -14.78 -28.40 -8.46
CA GLU A 236 -15.18 -27.03 -8.75
C GLU A 236 -15.99 -26.43 -7.58
N PRO A 237 -15.70 -25.19 -7.13
CA PRO A 237 -16.54 -24.51 -6.16
C PRO A 237 -17.99 -24.39 -6.59
N VAL A 238 -18.92 -24.81 -5.73
CA VAL A 238 -20.36 -24.68 -5.96
C VAL A 238 -20.76 -23.25 -5.65
N THR A 239 -21.32 -22.59 -6.66
CA THR A 239 -21.69 -21.17 -6.59
C THR A 239 -23.20 -21.00 -6.71
N ARG A 240 -23.78 -19.96 -6.11
CA ARG A 240 -25.22 -19.64 -6.26
C ARG A 240 -25.62 -19.54 -7.74
N GLY A 241 -24.77 -18.92 -8.56
CA GLY A 241 -25.00 -18.81 -10.02
C GLY A 241 -24.93 -20.13 -10.80
N ALA A 242 -24.33 -21.17 -10.24
CA ALA A 242 -24.36 -22.52 -10.80
C ALA A 242 -25.64 -23.29 -10.44
N LEU A 243 -26.43 -22.77 -9.49
CA LEU A 243 -27.72 -23.32 -9.08
C LEU A 243 -28.87 -22.56 -9.73
N ASN A 244 -29.99 -23.24 -9.90
CA ASN A 244 -31.23 -22.68 -10.43
C ASN A 244 -32.02 -22.06 -9.26
N VAL A 245 -31.49 -20.93 -8.78
CA VAL A 245 -32.09 -20.10 -7.74
C VAL A 245 -32.42 -18.75 -8.37
N ASP A 246 -33.61 -18.23 -8.15
CA ASP A 246 -33.97 -16.89 -8.61
C ASP A 246 -33.11 -15.85 -7.86
N PRO A 247 -32.50 -14.89 -8.56
CA PRO A 247 -31.74 -13.84 -7.89
C PRO A 247 -32.67 -13.00 -7.02
N ASP A 248 -32.20 -12.63 -5.83
CA ASP A 248 -32.94 -11.77 -4.90
C ASP A 248 -33.27 -10.43 -5.57
N ILE A 249 -32.33 -9.87 -6.34
CA ILE A 249 -32.53 -8.69 -7.17
C ILE A 249 -32.29 -9.03 -8.64
N LYS A 250 -33.26 -8.72 -9.50
CA LYS A 250 -33.13 -8.88 -10.95
C LYS A 250 -32.45 -7.66 -11.58
N ALA A 251 -31.72 -7.89 -12.68
CA ALA A 251 -31.21 -6.79 -13.49
C ALA A 251 -32.38 -5.90 -13.93
N ASN A 252 -32.14 -4.59 -13.94
CA ASN A 252 -33.12 -3.54 -14.20
C ASN A 252 -34.23 -3.37 -13.14
N ALA A 253 -34.20 -4.10 -12.01
CA ALA A 253 -35.14 -3.86 -10.91
C ALA A 253 -34.93 -2.47 -10.29
N VAL A 254 -36.03 -1.82 -9.89
CA VAL A 254 -35.99 -0.60 -9.08
C VAL A 254 -35.75 -1.01 -7.63
N ILE A 255 -34.76 -0.41 -7.00
CA ILE A 255 -34.23 -0.82 -5.70
C ILE A 255 -34.05 0.39 -4.78
N ASN A 256 -34.04 0.16 -3.47
CA ASN A 256 -33.63 1.15 -2.48
C ASN A 256 -32.12 1.04 -2.28
N LEU A 257 -31.43 2.16 -2.51
CA LEU A 257 -30.02 2.32 -2.20
C LEU A 257 -29.93 2.90 -0.79
N ILE A 258 -29.13 2.29 0.08
CA ILE A 258 -28.83 2.84 1.40
C ILE A 258 -27.34 3.15 1.52
N ILE A 259 -27.03 4.22 2.24
CA ILE A 259 -25.66 4.62 2.56
C ILE A 259 -25.62 4.88 4.07
N PRO A 260 -24.97 4.02 4.86
CA PRO A 260 -24.81 4.25 6.29
C PRO A 260 -23.80 5.37 6.54
N GLY A 261 -24.12 6.27 7.46
CA GLY A 261 -23.24 7.28 8.04
C GLY A 261 -23.13 7.10 9.55
N GLN A 262 -22.30 7.92 10.22
CA GLN A 262 -22.22 7.88 11.69
C GLN A 262 -23.55 8.36 12.32
N GLY A 263 -24.40 7.41 12.71
CA GLY A 263 -25.67 7.67 13.39
C GLY A 263 -26.85 7.99 12.47
N PHE A 264 -26.69 7.91 11.15
CA PHE A 264 -27.78 8.13 10.18
C PHE A 264 -27.65 7.20 8.98
N VAL A 265 -28.74 7.05 8.20
CA VAL A 265 -28.74 6.31 6.94
C VAL A 265 -29.38 7.20 5.87
N VAL A 266 -28.67 7.40 4.76
CA VAL A 266 -29.22 8.08 3.58
C VAL A 266 -29.85 7.03 2.69
N SER A 267 -31.08 7.25 2.24
CA SER A 267 -31.75 6.38 1.28
C SER A 267 -32.04 7.12 -0.03
N ALA A 268 -31.90 6.41 -1.15
CA ALA A 268 -32.22 6.91 -2.48
C ALA A 268 -32.80 5.78 -3.33
N ARG A 269 -33.57 6.12 -4.38
CA ARG A 269 -33.98 5.11 -5.37
C ARG A 269 -32.90 4.93 -6.44
N GLY A 270 -32.67 3.67 -6.78
CA GLY A 270 -31.76 3.26 -7.83
C GLY A 270 -32.39 2.21 -8.75
N LYS A 271 -31.61 1.82 -9.74
CA LYS A 271 -31.91 0.69 -10.60
C LYS A 271 -30.71 -0.26 -10.60
N ALA A 272 -30.95 -1.55 -10.40
CA ALA A 272 -29.92 -2.57 -10.53
C ALA A 272 -29.49 -2.68 -12.00
N LEU A 273 -28.19 -2.63 -12.28
CA LEU A 273 -27.66 -2.89 -13.63
C LEU A 273 -27.39 -4.37 -13.85
N GLU A 274 -27.21 -5.12 -12.78
CA GLU A 274 -26.92 -6.55 -12.75
C GLU A 274 -27.92 -7.27 -11.85
N ALA A 275 -28.15 -8.56 -12.09
CA ALA A 275 -28.90 -9.40 -11.16
C ALA A 275 -27.94 -9.96 -10.10
N GLY A 276 -28.42 -10.22 -8.90
CA GLY A 276 -27.61 -10.79 -7.83
C GLY A 276 -28.44 -11.31 -6.67
N PHE A 277 -27.77 -12.01 -5.77
CA PHE A 277 -28.29 -12.54 -4.52
C PHE A 277 -27.86 -11.68 -3.34
N LYS A 278 -28.52 -11.86 -2.19
CA LYS A 278 -28.10 -11.26 -0.93
C LYS A 278 -26.62 -11.53 -0.67
N GLY A 279 -25.88 -10.48 -0.35
CA GLY A 279 -24.43 -10.47 -0.19
C GLY A 279 -23.67 -10.11 -1.46
N ASP A 280 -24.23 -10.29 -2.65
CA ASP A 280 -23.51 -9.97 -3.89
C ASP A 280 -23.30 -8.45 -4.05
N LEU A 281 -22.11 -8.07 -4.53
CA LEU A 281 -21.82 -6.71 -4.98
C LEU A 281 -22.33 -6.55 -6.42
N ILE A 282 -23.30 -5.65 -6.62
CA ILE A 282 -23.83 -5.34 -7.95
C ILE A 282 -23.61 -3.89 -8.32
N ARG A 283 -23.49 -3.63 -9.62
CA ARG A 283 -23.55 -2.27 -10.14
C ARG A 283 -24.99 -1.76 -10.13
N VAL A 284 -25.16 -0.54 -9.65
CA VAL A 284 -26.45 0.15 -9.59
C VAL A 284 -26.32 1.54 -10.19
N ILE A 285 -27.43 2.10 -10.66
CA ILE A 285 -27.50 3.49 -11.11
C ILE A 285 -28.50 4.25 -10.26
N THR A 286 -28.11 5.41 -9.75
CA THR A 286 -29.02 6.28 -9.01
C THR A 286 -30.06 6.89 -9.96
N LEU A 287 -31.32 7.00 -9.54
CA LEU A 287 -32.35 7.61 -10.39
C LEU A 287 -32.28 9.14 -10.38
N GLY A 288 -31.69 9.75 -9.34
CA GLY A 288 -31.60 11.21 -9.21
C GLY A 288 -30.55 11.85 -10.11
N ASN A 289 -29.30 11.38 -10.04
CA ASN A 289 -28.17 11.97 -10.79
C ASN A 289 -27.50 11.01 -11.79
N ARG A 290 -28.08 9.82 -12.01
CA ARG A 290 -27.59 8.80 -12.96
C ARG A 290 -26.14 8.37 -12.75
N LYS A 291 -25.61 8.54 -11.53
CA LYS A 291 -24.27 8.06 -11.15
C LYS A 291 -24.31 6.54 -11.02
N VAL A 292 -23.33 5.86 -11.60
CA VAL A 292 -23.13 4.42 -11.42
C VAL A 292 -22.36 4.22 -10.11
N LEU A 293 -22.89 3.38 -9.24
CA LEU A 293 -22.33 3.04 -7.94
C LEU A 293 -22.21 1.51 -7.84
N GLU A 294 -21.41 1.04 -6.90
CA GLU A 294 -21.36 -0.37 -6.51
C GLU A 294 -21.92 -0.52 -5.09
N GLY A 295 -22.74 -1.55 -4.88
CA GLY A 295 -23.34 -1.81 -3.58
C GLY A 295 -23.71 -3.27 -3.38
N VAL A 296 -23.78 -3.67 -2.11
CA VAL A 296 -24.05 -5.03 -1.65
C VAL A 296 -25.55 -5.23 -1.46
N ILE A 297 -26.10 -6.28 -2.05
CA ILE A 297 -27.51 -6.64 -1.87
C ILE A 297 -27.77 -7.06 -0.42
N LEU A 298 -28.67 -6.38 0.27
CA LEU A 298 -29.08 -6.74 1.64
C LEU A 298 -30.28 -7.69 1.65
N ASP A 299 -31.19 -7.51 0.70
CA ASP A 299 -32.42 -8.29 0.53
C ASP A 299 -32.94 -8.13 -0.91
N GLY A 300 -34.13 -8.68 -1.21
CA GLY A 300 -34.72 -8.66 -2.55
C GLY A 300 -35.10 -7.28 -3.12
N SER A 301 -34.80 -6.19 -2.42
CA SER A 301 -35.11 -4.82 -2.85
C SER A 301 -34.12 -3.75 -2.40
N THR A 302 -33.20 -4.08 -1.50
CA THR A 302 -32.30 -3.11 -0.85
C THR A 302 -30.83 -3.40 -1.18
N VAL A 303 -30.08 -2.36 -1.50
CA VAL A 303 -28.64 -2.40 -1.77
C VAL A 303 -27.90 -1.36 -0.94
N GLU A 304 -26.90 -1.77 -0.18
CA GLU A 304 -26.02 -0.88 0.57
C GLU A 304 -24.82 -0.45 -0.28
N ILE A 305 -24.61 0.86 -0.46
CA ILE A 305 -23.52 1.38 -1.29
C ILE A 305 -22.20 1.31 -0.53
N VAL A 306 -21.22 0.61 -1.10
CA VAL A 306 -19.87 0.44 -0.49
C VAL A 306 -18.80 1.33 -1.11
N SER A 307 -19.02 1.84 -2.33
CA SER A 307 -18.09 2.75 -3.03
C SER A 307 -18.84 4.01 -3.48
N HIS A 308 -18.36 5.18 -3.07
CA HIS A 308 -18.93 6.49 -3.39
C HIS A 308 -17.88 7.44 -3.97
#